data_AF-E6V368-F1
#
_entry.id   AF-E6V368-F1
#
_cell.length_a   1.000
_cell.length_b   1.000
_cell.length_c   1.000
_cell.angle_alpha   90.00
_cell.angle_beta   90.00
_cell.angle_gamma   90.00
#
_symmetry.space_group_name_H-M   'P 1'
#
loop_
_entity.id
_entity.type
_entity.pdbx_description
1 polymer ?
#
loop_
_entity_poly.entity_id
_entity_poly.type
_entity_poly.pdbx_seq_one_letter_code
_entity_poly.pdbx_strand_id
1 'polypeptide(L)'
;MIPEPLNAEAPRRRGRFWLVTIAAILTLAATVSLGRWQLSRAAQKEALQASIDAEKQKPALDQAEFLALPQASDALHRPVRLRGLWLTPQTVYLDNRQMHGVPGFYVLTPFALEGTEQTVMIQRGWVQRNFVDRTKLGAVETPAGIVEVTGLIEPPPSHLLELGTSSTAAAPAPAPAASAPVQAPAAEGSSAIRQNLDLEAFRAETKLPLRTDVSLQQTGPASEGLQRDWPAPALGLERHYGYAFQWFGLSALVVILYVWFQFITPFRRSRRRARDERRL
;
A
#
# COMPACT_ATOMS: atom_id res chain seq x y z
N MET A 1 4.29 -36.04 76.49
CA MET A 1 5.40 -35.24 75.91
C MET A 1 5.88 -35.99 74.68
N ILE A 2 5.39 -35.64 73.49
CA ILE A 2 5.89 -36.11 72.18
C ILE A 2 5.91 -34.86 71.30
N PRO A 3 7.07 -34.43 70.76
CA PRO A 3 7.13 -33.25 69.91
C PRO A 3 6.59 -33.56 68.51
N GLU A 4 5.72 -32.67 68.04
CA GLU A 4 5.18 -32.59 66.68
C GLU A 4 6.32 -32.36 65.67
N PRO A 5 6.44 -33.13 64.57
CA PRO A 5 7.46 -32.88 63.57
C PRO A 5 7.10 -31.63 62.73
N LEU A 6 8.00 -30.65 62.82
CA LEU A 6 8.03 -29.38 62.10
C LEU A 6 7.64 -29.51 60.62
N ASN A 7 6.63 -28.73 60.23
CA ASN A 7 6.22 -28.46 58.85
C ASN A 7 7.43 -28.26 57.90
N ALA A 8 7.62 -29.20 56.99
CA ALA A 8 8.59 -29.09 55.89
C ALA A 8 8.05 -28.15 54.78
N GLU A 9 7.91 -26.85 55.06
CA GLU A 9 7.62 -25.85 54.01
C GLU A 9 8.92 -25.37 53.34
N ALA A 10 9.45 -26.12 52.36
CA ALA A 10 10.47 -25.55 51.46
C ALA A 10 10.63 -26.22 50.06
N PRO A 11 9.61 -26.14 49.17
CA PRO A 11 9.89 -26.20 47.72
C PRO A 11 9.37 -24.99 46.91
N ARG A 12 8.50 -24.14 47.48
CA ARG A 12 7.78 -23.09 46.74
C ARG A 12 8.68 -22.02 46.12
N ARG A 13 9.84 -21.68 46.72
CA ARG A 13 10.76 -20.66 46.20
C ARG A 13 11.53 -21.11 44.95
N ARG A 14 11.91 -22.38 44.86
CA ARG A 14 12.70 -22.92 43.74
C ARG A 14 11.85 -23.08 42.47
N GLY A 15 10.61 -23.55 42.61
CA GLY A 15 9.66 -23.65 41.49
C GLY A 15 9.29 -22.28 40.91
N ARG A 16 9.02 -21.28 41.76
CA ARG A 16 8.71 -19.91 41.31
C ARG A 16 9.89 -19.26 40.56
N PHE A 17 11.13 -19.54 40.95
CA PHE A 17 12.31 -19.05 40.24
C PHE A 17 12.32 -19.55 38.79
N TRP A 18 12.24 -20.87 38.59
CA TRP A 18 12.26 -21.48 37.27
C TRP A 18 11.07 -21.08 36.41
N LEU A 19 9.87 -20.97 36.99
CA LEU A 19 8.69 -20.47 36.27
C LEU A 19 8.90 -19.06 35.73
N VAL A 20 9.42 -18.14 36.55
CA VAL A 20 9.72 -16.76 36.13
C VAL A 20 10.83 -16.72 35.08
N THR A 21 11.86 -17.57 35.23
CA THR A 21 12.95 -17.67 34.24
C THR A 21 12.46 -18.17 32.89
N ILE A 22 11.67 -19.24 32.87
CA ILE A 22 11.09 -19.77 31.62
C ILE A 22 10.17 -18.72 30.98
N ALA A 23 9.29 -18.08 31.76
CA ALA A 23 8.43 -17.02 31.26
C ALA A 23 9.24 -15.87 30.66
N ALA A 24 10.29 -15.38 31.35
CA ALA A 24 11.14 -14.31 30.85
C ALA A 24 11.88 -14.69 29.56
N ILE A 25 12.39 -15.93 29.47
CA ILE A 25 13.05 -16.44 28.25
C ILE A 25 12.05 -16.51 27.09
N LEU A 26 10.85 -17.04 27.32
CA LEU A 26 9.82 -17.13 26.28
C LEU A 26 9.38 -15.76 25.80
N THR A 27 9.13 -14.82 26.73
CA THR A 27 8.80 -13.43 26.37
C THR A 27 9.93 -12.78 25.58
N LEU A 28 11.19 -12.92 26.04
CA LEU A 28 12.35 -12.38 25.34
C LEU A 28 12.49 -12.96 23.94
N ALA A 29 12.35 -14.29 23.79
CA ALA A 29 12.42 -14.96 22.50
C ALA A 29 11.32 -14.45 21.56
N ALA A 30 10.10 -14.29 22.07
CA ALA A 30 8.97 -13.77 21.29
C ALA A 30 9.22 -12.31 20.85
N THR A 31 9.61 -11.43 21.75
CA THR A 31 9.81 -10.00 21.44
C THR A 31 10.99 -9.78 20.49
N VAL A 32 12.09 -10.51 20.65
CA VAL A 32 13.23 -10.47 19.72
C VAL A 32 12.82 -11.00 18.34
N SER A 33 12.05 -12.10 18.29
CA SER A 33 11.57 -12.66 17.02
C SER A 33 10.65 -11.69 16.27
N LEU A 34 9.74 -11.01 16.98
CA LEU A 34 8.88 -9.98 16.41
C LEU A 34 9.67 -8.77 15.92
N GLY A 35 10.68 -8.32 16.67
CA GLY A 35 11.59 -7.25 16.22
C GLY A 35 12.32 -7.61 14.94
N ARG A 36 12.86 -8.83 14.84
CA ARG A 36 13.51 -9.35 13.62
C ARG A 36 12.55 -9.46 12.45
N TRP A 37 11.31 -9.91 12.69
CA TRP A 37 10.28 -9.99 11.65
C TRP A 37 9.93 -8.61 11.10
N GLN A 38 9.78 -7.60 11.97
CA GLN A 38 9.53 -6.21 11.53
C GLN A 38 10.68 -5.67 10.68
N LEU A 39 11.95 -5.91 11.06
CA LEU A 39 13.11 -5.52 10.25
C LEU A 39 13.15 -6.24 8.89
N SER A 40 12.84 -7.54 8.87
CA SER A 40 12.75 -8.31 7.62
C SER A 40 11.68 -7.74 6.70
N ARG A 41 10.51 -7.36 7.25
CA ARG A 41 9.44 -6.75 6.46
C ARG A 41 9.81 -5.36 5.93
N ALA A 42 10.57 -4.58 6.70
CA ALA A 42 11.14 -3.32 6.23
C ALA A 42 12.10 -3.57 5.05
N ALA A 43 13.07 -4.48 5.20
CA ALA A 43 14.04 -4.79 4.15
C ALA A 43 13.39 -5.31 2.86
N GLN A 44 12.33 -6.13 2.96
CA GLN A 44 11.55 -6.57 1.79
C GLN A 44 10.95 -5.40 1.01
N LYS A 45 10.37 -4.43 1.73
CA LYS A 45 9.77 -3.24 1.14
C LYS A 45 10.83 -2.30 0.56
N GLU A 46 11.97 -2.19 1.22
CA GLU A 46 13.10 -1.39 0.73
C GLU A 46 13.67 -1.97 -0.56
N ALA A 47 13.83 -3.29 -0.64
CA ALA A 47 14.26 -3.97 -1.86
C ALA A 47 13.27 -3.76 -3.02
N LEU A 48 11.97 -3.81 -2.75
CA LEU A 48 10.95 -3.51 -3.76
C LEU A 48 11.05 -2.06 -4.25
N GLN A 49 11.19 -1.09 -3.33
CA GLN A 49 11.39 0.32 -3.71
C GLN A 49 12.63 0.50 -4.58
N ALA A 50 13.75 -0.10 -4.19
CA ALA A 50 15.00 -0.03 -4.93
C ALA A 50 14.86 -0.63 -6.34
N SER A 51 14.10 -1.72 -6.51
CA SER A 51 13.83 -2.27 -7.85
C SER A 51 13.00 -1.32 -8.72
N ILE A 52 11.98 -0.66 -8.16
CA ILE A 52 11.16 0.31 -8.87
C ILE A 52 12.01 1.52 -9.29
N ASP A 53 12.84 2.03 -8.38
CA ASP A 53 13.69 3.18 -8.66
C ASP A 53 14.79 2.84 -9.68
N ALA A 54 15.30 1.61 -9.67
CA ALA A 54 16.22 1.12 -10.69
C ALA A 54 15.58 1.05 -12.08
N GLU A 55 14.33 0.58 -12.19
CA GLU A 55 13.58 0.58 -13.47
C GLU A 55 13.35 2.00 -13.98
N LYS A 56 12.98 2.94 -13.11
CA LYS A 56 12.77 4.36 -13.47
C LYS A 56 14.02 5.04 -14.00
N GLN A 57 15.21 4.60 -13.58
CA GLN A 57 16.50 5.14 -14.02
C GLN A 57 17.02 4.54 -15.34
N LYS A 58 16.38 3.48 -15.86
CA LYS A 58 16.78 2.91 -17.15
C LYS A 58 16.50 3.88 -18.29
N PRO A 59 17.24 3.76 -19.41
CA PRO A 59 16.93 4.52 -20.62
C PRO A 59 15.49 4.33 -21.07
N ALA A 60 14.87 5.44 -21.49
CA ALA A 60 13.51 5.43 -21.98
C ALA A 60 13.39 4.52 -23.21
N LEU A 61 12.39 3.65 -23.21
CA LEU A 61 12.04 2.86 -24.38
C LEU A 61 11.54 3.77 -25.49
N ASP A 62 11.95 3.47 -26.72
CA ASP A 62 11.31 4.08 -27.88
C ASP A 62 9.96 3.40 -28.18
N GLN A 63 9.23 3.97 -29.13
CA GLN A 63 7.91 3.45 -29.51
C GLN A 63 7.99 2.03 -30.09
N ALA A 64 9.02 1.70 -30.87
CA ALA A 64 9.14 0.39 -31.50
C ALA A 64 9.44 -0.70 -30.45
N GLU A 65 10.34 -0.40 -29.51
CA GLU A 65 10.65 -1.26 -28.37
C GLU A 65 9.41 -1.47 -27.49
N PHE A 66 8.64 -0.42 -27.21
CA PHE A 66 7.41 -0.53 -26.43
C PHE A 66 6.36 -1.42 -27.11
N LEU A 67 6.19 -1.28 -28.43
CA LEU A 67 5.27 -2.11 -29.21
C LEU A 67 5.72 -3.57 -29.29
N ALA A 68 7.04 -3.82 -29.24
CA ALA A 68 7.61 -5.16 -29.26
C ALA A 68 7.53 -5.90 -27.90
N LEU A 69 7.17 -5.21 -26.80
CA LEU A 69 7.03 -5.83 -25.49
C LEU A 69 5.91 -6.89 -25.48
N PRO A 70 6.23 -8.18 -25.23
CA PRO A 70 5.23 -9.24 -25.15
C PRO A 70 4.25 -9.04 -24.00
N GLN A 71 4.77 -8.59 -22.85
CA GLN A 71 4.00 -8.25 -21.67
C GLN A 71 4.50 -6.92 -21.11
N ALA A 72 3.58 -6.00 -20.83
CA ALA A 72 3.95 -4.73 -20.20
C ALA A 72 4.50 -4.87 -18.77
N SER A 73 4.22 -6.00 -18.10
CA SER A 73 4.78 -6.34 -16.79
C SER A 73 6.31 -6.36 -16.78
N ASP A 74 6.94 -6.64 -17.93
CA ASP A 74 8.39 -6.79 -18.07
C ASP A 74 9.13 -5.44 -17.99
N ALA A 75 8.41 -4.34 -18.18
CA ALA A 75 8.96 -2.99 -18.22
C ALA A 75 8.21 -2.01 -17.29
N LEU A 76 7.54 -2.50 -16.25
CA LEU A 76 6.86 -1.64 -15.29
C LEU A 76 7.81 -0.63 -14.67
N HIS A 77 7.30 0.58 -14.46
CA HIS A 77 8.00 1.76 -13.97
C HIS A 77 9.14 2.25 -14.87
N ARG A 78 9.34 1.66 -16.04
CA ARG A 78 10.35 2.12 -17.00
C ARG A 78 9.80 3.31 -17.81
N PRO A 79 10.63 4.34 -18.09
CA PRO A 79 10.22 5.42 -18.98
C PRO A 79 10.04 4.93 -20.42
N VAL A 80 9.09 5.55 -21.13
CA VAL A 80 8.83 5.34 -22.56
C VAL A 80 8.55 6.68 -23.23
N ARG A 81 9.03 6.84 -24.47
CA ARG A 81 8.74 8.00 -25.33
C ARG A 81 7.89 7.55 -26.50
N LEU A 82 6.71 8.15 -26.62
CA LEU A 82 5.74 7.84 -27.66
C LEU A 82 5.37 9.09 -28.43
N ARG A 83 5.08 8.93 -29.72
CA ARG A 83 4.68 10.04 -30.57
C ARG A 83 3.35 9.72 -31.24
N GLY A 84 2.45 10.71 -31.31
CA GLY A 84 1.06 10.41 -31.66
C GLY A 84 0.08 11.54 -31.42
N LEU A 85 -1.21 11.20 -31.48
CA LEU A 85 -2.34 12.12 -31.41
C LEU A 85 -3.19 11.84 -30.17
N TRP A 86 -3.61 12.91 -29.49
CA TRP A 86 -4.59 12.83 -28.41
C TRP A 86 -6.00 12.59 -28.94
N LEU A 87 -6.67 11.53 -28.46
CA LEU A 87 -8.09 11.29 -28.74
C LEU A 87 -8.95 11.99 -27.69
N THR A 88 -8.97 13.33 -27.74
CA THR A 88 -9.66 14.19 -26.76
C THR A 88 -11.12 13.85 -26.51
N PRO A 89 -11.95 13.44 -27.51
CA PRO A 89 -13.36 13.11 -27.26
C PRO A 89 -13.56 11.92 -26.32
N GLN A 90 -12.52 11.10 -26.14
CA GLN A 90 -12.53 9.89 -25.32
C GLN A 90 -11.80 10.09 -23.98
N THR A 91 -11.65 11.34 -23.53
CA THR A 91 -11.02 11.64 -22.25
C THR A 91 -11.91 11.23 -21.08
N VAL A 92 -11.31 10.54 -20.11
CA VAL A 92 -11.96 10.09 -18.87
C VAL A 92 -11.33 10.81 -17.68
N TYR A 93 -12.17 11.24 -16.74
CA TYR A 93 -11.82 11.87 -15.49
C TYR A 93 -12.12 10.89 -14.35
N LEU A 94 -11.09 10.30 -13.77
CA LEU A 94 -11.23 9.39 -12.63
C LEU A 94 -11.46 10.20 -11.36
N ASP A 95 -12.64 10.08 -10.75
CA ASP A 95 -13.00 10.74 -9.48
C ASP A 95 -12.32 10.07 -8.28
N ASN A 96 -12.41 10.73 -7.13
CA ASN A 96 -11.88 10.29 -5.84
C ASN A 96 -10.35 10.11 -5.85
N ARG A 97 -9.65 10.94 -6.64
CA ARG A 97 -8.19 10.99 -6.69
C ARG A 97 -7.73 12.24 -5.95
N GLN A 98 -7.13 12.07 -4.78
CA GLN A 98 -6.63 13.18 -3.98
C GLN A 98 -5.15 13.44 -4.28
N MET A 99 -4.80 14.72 -4.41
CA MET A 99 -3.41 15.17 -4.52
C MET A 99 -3.16 16.22 -3.44
N HIS A 100 -2.13 16.01 -2.61
CA HIS A 100 -1.81 16.86 -1.45
C HIS A 100 -3.01 17.17 -0.52
N GLY A 101 -3.90 16.19 -0.32
CA GLY A 101 -5.08 16.33 0.54
C GLY A 101 -6.26 17.07 -0.10
N VAL A 102 -6.14 17.49 -1.35
CA VAL A 102 -7.21 18.14 -2.12
C VAL A 102 -7.87 17.11 -3.03
N PRO A 103 -9.21 16.99 -3.02
CA PRO A 103 -9.93 16.10 -3.95
C PRO A 103 -9.91 16.64 -5.38
N GLY A 104 -9.74 15.74 -6.34
CA GLY A 104 -9.73 16.06 -7.75
C GLY A 104 -9.90 14.82 -8.63
N PHE A 105 -9.50 14.99 -9.88
CA PHE A 105 -9.64 13.97 -10.91
C PHE A 105 -8.28 13.63 -11.51
N TYR A 106 -8.02 12.34 -11.78
CA TYR A 106 -6.98 11.98 -12.74
C TYR A 106 -7.55 12.04 -14.14
N VAL A 107 -6.86 12.75 -15.03
CA VAL A 107 -7.25 12.92 -16.43
C VAL A 107 -6.55 11.87 -17.26
N LEU A 108 -7.33 10.99 -17.86
CA LEU A 108 -6.89 9.89 -18.69
C LEU A 108 -7.35 10.15 -20.12
N THR A 109 -6.43 10.17 -21.07
CA THR A 109 -6.76 10.37 -22.48
C THR A 109 -6.12 9.27 -23.31
N PRO A 110 -6.89 8.59 -24.19
CA PRO A 110 -6.31 7.66 -25.14
C PRO A 110 -5.40 8.40 -26.13
N PHE A 111 -4.25 7.79 -26.41
CA PHE A 111 -3.23 8.33 -27.29
C PHE A 111 -3.01 7.37 -28.46
N ALA A 112 -3.27 7.84 -29.68
CA ALA A 112 -3.09 7.08 -30.91
C ALA A 112 -1.64 7.21 -31.39
N LEU A 113 -0.94 6.08 -31.50
CA LEU A 113 0.49 6.06 -31.82
C LEU A 113 0.71 6.27 -33.31
N GLU A 114 1.62 7.20 -33.65
CA GLU A 114 1.95 7.52 -35.04
C GLU A 114 2.52 6.29 -35.75
N GLY A 115 2.05 6.02 -36.97
CA GLY A 115 2.51 4.87 -37.78
C GLY A 115 1.92 3.52 -37.37
N THR A 116 0.97 3.48 -36.43
CA THR A 116 0.26 2.24 -36.06
C THR A 116 -1.24 2.49 -35.90
N GLU A 117 -2.01 1.41 -35.86
CA GLU A 117 -3.41 1.52 -35.45
C GLU A 117 -3.57 1.50 -33.92
N GLN A 118 -2.55 1.12 -33.15
CA GLN A 118 -2.69 0.91 -31.71
C GLN A 118 -2.86 2.23 -30.93
N THR A 119 -3.68 2.18 -29.89
CA THR A 119 -3.87 3.27 -28.92
C THR A 119 -3.44 2.83 -27.53
N VAL A 120 -2.97 3.76 -26.71
CA VAL A 120 -2.56 3.50 -25.32
C VAL A 120 -3.25 4.49 -24.40
N MET A 121 -3.67 4.05 -23.22
CA MET A 121 -4.25 4.95 -22.23
C MET A 121 -3.14 5.71 -21.49
N ILE A 122 -3.18 7.04 -21.51
CA ILE A 122 -2.22 7.88 -20.79
C ILE A 122 -2.91 8.66 -19.68
N GLN A 123 -2.44 8.49 -18.45
CA GLN A 123 -2.73 9.32 -17.30
C GLN A 123 -1.92 10.62 -17.44
N ARG A 124 -2.58 11.69 -17.90
CA ARG A 124 -1.93 12.97 -18.24
C ARG A 124 -1.56 13.82 -17.03
N GLY A 125 -2.32 13.68 -15.94
CA GLY A 125 -2.13 14.41 -14.71
C GLY A 125 -3.39 14.49 -13.86
N TRP A 126 -3.36 15.38 -12.89
CA TRP A 126 -4.44 15.64 -11.94
C TRP A 126 -4.96 17.07 -12.09
N VAL A 127 -6.28 17.22 -11.96
CA VAL A 127 -6.97 18.51 -11.92
C VAL A 127 -7.85 18.59 -10.68
N GLN A 128 -7.85 19.76 -10.04
CA GLN A 128 -8.68 20.01 -8.88
C GLN A 128 -10.17 19.98 -9.23
N ARG A 129 -10.98 19.33 -8.38
CA ARG A 129 -12.43 19.34 -8.53
C ARG A 129 -12.98 20.72 -8.18
N ASN A 130 -13.88 21.24 -9.01
CA ASN A 130 -14.61 22.45 -8.68
C ASN A 130 -15.58 22.15 -7.50
N PHE A 131 -15.42 22.89 -6.40
CA PHE A 131 -16.21 22.68 -5.17
C PHE A 131 -17.66 23.18 -5.29
N VAL A 132 -17.92 24.14 -6.17
CA VAL A 132 -19.24 24.77 -6.34
C VAL A 132 -20.08 23.98 -7.34
N ASP A 133 -19.46 23.50 -8.42
CA ASP A 133 -20.13 22.71 -9.45
C ASP A 133 -19.34 21.44 -9.73
N ARG A 134 -19.83 20.32 -9.21
CA ARG A 134 -19.17 19.01 -9.32
C ARG A 134 -19.08 18.47 -10.75
N THR A 135 -19.78 19.08 -11.70
CA THR A 135 -19.78 18.69 -13.12
C THR A 135 -18.88 19.58 -13.99
N LYS A 136 -18.42 20.73 -13.47
CA LYS A 136 -17.46 21.59 -14.17
C LYS A 136 -16.06 21.01 -14.08
N LEU A 137 -15.60 20.51 -15.23
CA LEU A 137 -14.22 20.12 -15.46
C LEU A 137 -13.38 21.38 -15.73
N GLY A 138 -12.19 21.46 -15.13
CA GLY A 138 -11.23 22.52 -15.47
C GLY A 138 -10.87 22.45 -16.95
N ALA A 139 -10.57 23.58 -17.58
CA ALA A 139 -10.14 23.59 -18.97
C ALA A 139 -8.77 22.89 -19.10
N VAL A 140 -8.76 21.65 -19.57
CA VAL A 140 -7.53 20.92 -19.89
C VAL A 140 -7.14 21.29 -21.30
N GLU A 141 -6.09 22.10 -21.43
CA GLU A 141 -5.54 22.42 -22.74
C GLU A 141 -4.94 21.15 -23.34
N THR A 142 -5.31 20.80 -24.56
CA THR A 142 -4.75 19.62 -25.22
C THR A 142 -4.19 20.05 -26.55
N PRO A 143 -2.88 19.90 -26.79
CA PRO A 143 -2.28 20.30 -28.05
C PRO A 143 -2.92 19.51 -29.19
N ALA A 144 -3.27 20.22 -30.26
CA ALA A 144 -3.74 19.61 -31.49
C ALA A 144 -2.55 19.17 -32.35
N GLY A 145 -2.72 18.05 -33.06
CA GLY A 145 -1.67 17.49 -33.92
C GLY A 145 -0.72 16.56 -33.18
N ILE A 146 0.33 16.14 -33.90
CA ILE A 146 1.26 15.09 -33.45
C ILE A 146 2.17 15.67 -32.37
N VAL A 147 2.19 15.01 -31.22
CA VAL A 147 3.04 15.40 -30.09
C VAL A 147 3.85 14.20 -29.61
N GLU A 148 4.99 14.49 -28.98
CA GLU A 148 5.78 13.50 -28.26
C GLU A 148 5.43 13.56 -26.77
N VAL A 149 5.20 12.40 -26.16
CA VAL A 149 4.85 12.24 -24.76
C VAL A 149 5.84 11.28 -24.12
N THR A 150 6.38 11.69 -22.96
CA THR A 150 7.19 10.82 -22.11
C THR A 150 6.37 10.41 -20.90
N GLY A 151 6.30 9.11 -20.63
CA GLY A 151 5.59 8.56 -19.48
C GLY A 151 6.29 7.34 -18.88
N LEU A 152 5.86 6.94 -17.69
CA LEU A 152 6.24 5.69 -17.05
C LEU A 152 5.21 4.62 -17.39
N ILE A 153 5.69 3.41 -17.65
CA ILE A 153 4.83 2.23 -17.83
C ILE A 153 4.26 1.86 -16.46
N GLU A 154 2.94 1.88 -16.32
CA GLU A 154 2.24 1.55 -15.08
C GLU A 154 1.16 0.49 -15.36
N PRO A 155 0.75 -0.29 -14.36
CA PRO A 155 -0.40 -1.17 -14.54
C PRO A 155 -1.66 -0.36 -14.90
N PRO A 156 -2.70 -1.02 -15.40
CA PRO A 156 -4.01 -0.39 -15.58
C PRO A 156 -4.48 0.30 -14.28
N PRO A 157 -5.23 1.42 -14.40
CA PRO A 157 -5.63 2.21 -13.23
C PRO A 157 -6.38 1.35 -12.21
N SER A 158 -6.00 1.48 -10.94
CA SER A 158 -6.55 0.66 -9.85
C SER A 158 -8.07 0.87 -9.71
N HIS A 159 -8.82 -0.23 -9.64
CA HIS A 159 -10.22 -0.19 -9.21
C HIS A 159 -10.30 0.20 -7.74
N LEU A 160 -10.95 1.32 -7.46
CA LEU A 160 -11.48 1.63 -6.14
C LEU A 160 -12.60 0.64 -5.83
N LEU A 161 -12.55 0.06 -4.63
CA LEU A 161 -13.53 -0.92 -4.19
C LEU A 161 -14.95 -0.29 -4.23
N GLU A 162 -15.79 -0.74 -5.15
CA GLU A 162 -17.20 -0.36 -5.18
C GLU A 162 -17.94 -1.13 -4.08
N LEU A 163 -18.35 -0.43 -3.02
CA LEU A 163 -19.29 -0.96 -2.02
C LEU A 163 -20.69 -0.98 -2.65
N GLY A 164 -20.92 -1.93 -3.56
CA GLY A 164 -22.07 -1.83 -4.45
C GLY A 164 -22.43 -3.04 -5.30
N THR A 165 -22.00 -4.26 -4.97
CA THR A 165 -22.75 -5.46 -5.36
C THR A 165 -22.61 -6.49 -4.24
N SER A 166 -23.73 -7.08 -3.85
CA SER A 166 -23.85 -8.12 -2.85
C SER A 166 -22.94 -9.31 -3.19
N SER A 167 -21.73 -9.32 -2.62
CA SER A 167 -20.98 -10.54 -2.39
C SER A 167 -21.70 -11.31 -1.28
N THR A 168 -22.77 -12.02 -1.64
CA THR A 168 -23.31 -13.09 -0.82
C THR A 168 -22.60 -14.36 -1.24
N ALA A 169 -21.48 -14.65 -0.59
CA ALA A 169 -20.98 -16.02 -0.53
C ALA A 169 -22.05 -16.90 0.16
N ALA A 170 -22.58 -17.85 -0.62
CA ALA A 170 -23.21 -19.12 -0.25
C ALA A 170 -23.96 -19.26 1.11
N ALA A 171 -25.30 -19.32 1.03
CA ALA A 171 -26.12 -20.31 1.73
C ALA A 171 -27.42 -20.56 0.92
N PRO A 172 -27.89 -21.81 0.74
CA PRO A 172 -29.09 -22.10 -0.03
C PRO A 172 -30.34 -22.05 0.86
N ALA A 173 -31.33 -21.23 0.48
CA ALA A 173 -32.72 -21.42 0.91
C ALA A 173 -33.67 -20.74 -0.10
N PRO A 174 -34.86 -21.32 -0.36
CA PRO A 174 -35.68 -21.01 -1.53
C PRO A 174 -36.55 -19.74 -1.37
N ALA A 175 -36.91 -19.17 -2.51
CA ALA A 175 -37.75 -17.98 -2.71
C ALA A 175 -39.21 -18.19 -2.19
N PRO A 176 -40.10 -17.16 -2.12
CA PRO A 176 -40.54 -16.40 -3.30
C PRO A 176 -40.84 -14.90 -3.13
N ALA A 177 -40.74 -14.20 -4.27
CA ALA A 177 -41.57 -13.10 -4.76
C ALA A 177 -41.88 -11.87 -3.87
N ALA A 178 -41.37 -10.71 -4.28
CA ALA A 178 -42.18 -9.50 -4.47
C ALA A 178 -41.47 -8.52 -5.41
N SER A 179 -42.17 -8.16 -6.48
CA SER A 179 -41.76 -7.27 -7.55
C SER A 179 -41.55 -5.84 -7.06
N ALA A 180 -40.33 -5.32 -7.22
CA ALA A 180 -40.06 -3.90 -7.33
C ALA A 180 -39.18 -3.71 -8.57
N PRO A 181 -39.44 -2.72 -9.44
CA PRO A 181 -38.53 -2.43 -10.55
C PRO A 181 -37.24 -1.90 -9.93
N VAL A 182 -36.25 -2.78 -9.77
CA VAL A 182 -34.87 -2.40 -9.55
C VAL A 182 -34.49 -1.62 -10.80
N GLN A 183 -34.44 -0.30 -10.68
CA GLN A 183 -33.64 0.51 -11.59
C GLN A 183 -32.26 -0.12 -11.56
N ALA A 184 -31.90 -0.75 -12.67
CA ALA A 184 -30.55 -1.22 -12.91
C ALA A 184 -29.60 -0.08 -12.51
N PRO A 185 -28.51 -0.36 -11.76
CA PRO A 185 -27.52 0.67 -11.50
C PRO A 185 -27.14 1.24 -12.86
N ALA A 186 -27.30 2.57 -13.00
CA ALA A 186 -26.95 3.27 -14.22
C ALA A 186 -25.56 2.79 -14.61
N ALA A 187 -25.45 2.18 -15.78
CA ALA A 187 -24.16 1.77 -16.32
C ALA A 187 -23.25 3.00 -16.27
N GLU A 188 -22.25 3.02 -15.40
CA GLU A 188 -21.22 4.08 -15.33
C GLU A 188 -20.35 4.11 -16.61
N GLY A 189 -20.72 3.36 -17.65
CA GLY A 189 -19.99 3.20 -18.91
C GLY A 189 -20.37 4.20 -20.00
N SER A 190 -20.62 5.47 -19.69
CA SER A 190 -20.76 6.50 -20.75
C SER A 190 -20.43 7.92 -20.30
N SER A 191 -20.36 8.21 -18.99
CA SER A 191 -19.96 9.53 -18.52
C SER A 191 -18.45 9.73 -18.65
N ALA A 192 -18.04 10.96 -18.97
CA ALA A 192 -16.63 11.36 -18.96
C ALA A 192 -16.02 11.28 -17.55
N ILE A 193 -16.83 11.44 -16.49
CA ILE A 193 -16.40 11.26 -15.10
C ILE A 193 -16.75 9.83 -14.67
N ARG A 194 -15.76 9.08 -14.17
CA ARG A 194 -15.91 7.68 -13.72
C ARG A 194 -15.18 7.46 -12.39
N GLN A 195 -15.63 6.53 -11.54
CA GLN A 195 -14.86 6.15 -10.35
C GLN A 195 -13.73 5.19 -10.69
N ASN A 196 -14.05 4.25 -11.59
CA ASN A 196 -13.17 3.19 -12.06
C ASN A 196 -13.10 3.18 -13.58
N LEU A 197 -11.98 2.68 -14.11
CA LEU A 197 -11.80 2.50 -15.54
C LEU A 197 -11.19 1.14 -15.81
N ASP A 198 -12.06 0.21 -16.22
CA ASP A 198 -11.64 -1.04 -16.83
C ASP A 198 -11.28 -0.78 -18.31
N LEU A 199 -10.03 -1.04 -18.68
CA LEU A 199 -9.54 -0.76 -20.03
C LEU A 199 -10.15 -1.69 -21.09
N GLU A 200 -10.55 -2.92 -20.74
CA GLU A 200 -11.20 -3.84 -21.67
C GLU A 200 -12.64 -3.42 -21.93
N ALA A 201 -13.37 -3.03 -20.89
CA ALA A 201 -14.71 -2.46 -21.00
C ALA A 201 -14.68 -1.16 -21.82
N PHE A 202 -13.71 -0.29 -21.55
CA PHE A 202 -13.54 0.96 -22.30
C PHE A 202 -13.17 0.71 -23.76
N ARG A 203 -12.34 -0.30 -24.06
CA ARG A 203 -12.05 -0.73 -25.43
C ARG A 203 -13.31 -1.18 -26.16
N ALA A 204 -14.15 -1.98 -25.50
CA ALA A 204 -15.41 -2.46 -26.07
C ALA A 204 -16.41 -1.32 -26.33
N GLU A 205 -16.48 -0.35 -25.41
CA GLU A 205 -17.34 0.84 -25.51
C GLU A 205 -16.92 1.76 -26.66
N THR A 206 -15.63 2.11 -26.72
CA THR A 206 -15.10 3.10 -27.67
C THR A 206 -14.73 2.50 -29.03
N LYS A 207 -14.62 1.16 -29.10
CA LYS A 207 -14.13 0.40 -30.26
C LYS A 207 -12.74 0.84 -30.73
N LEU A 208 -11.97 1.46 -29.83
CA LEU A 208 -10.58 1.81 -30.11
C LEU A 208 -9.71 0.55 -30.06
N PRO A 209 -8.66 0.46 -30.87
CA PRO A 209 -7.61 -0.56 -30.75
C PRO A 209 -6.71 -0.26 -29.53
N LEU A 210 -7.31 -0.27 -28.34
CA LEU A 210 -6.65 0.08 -27.09
C LEU A 210 -5.83 -1.10 -26.56
N ARG A 211 -4.58 -0.81 -26.20
CA ARG A 211 -3.71 -1.68 -25.41
C ARG A 211 -4.21 -1.70 -23.96
N THR A 212 -4.67 -2.86 -23.48
CA THR A 212 -5.36 -3.00 -22.18
C THR A 212 -4.50 -3.60 -21.07
N ASP A 213 -3.35 -4.17 -21.42
CA ASP A 213 -2.39 -4.73 -20.46
C ASP A 213 -1.66 -3.66 -19.63
N VAL A 214 -1.74 -2.39 -20.03
CA VAL A 214 -0.92 -1.31 -19.47
C VAL A 214 -1.58 0.05 -19.57
N SER A 215 -1.17 0.97 -18.69
CA SER A 215 -1.39 2.41 -18.85
C SER A 215 -0.07 3.16 -18.75
N LEU A 216 -0.01 4.39 -19.25
CA LEU A 216 1.17 5.22 -19.11
C LEU A 216 0.88 6.38 -18.18
N GLN A 217 1.82 6.68 -17.29
CA GLN A 217 1.75 7.84 -16.43
C GLN A 217 2.64 8.94 -16.99
N GLN A 218 2.05 10.01 -17.53
CA GLN A 218 2.82 11.10 -18.13
C GLN A 218 3.71 11.77 -17.10
N THR A 219 4.97 12.00 -17.47
CA THR A 219 5.98 12.64 -16.63
C THR A 219 6.32 14.03 -17.16
N GLY A 220 6.91 14.87 -16.31
CA GLY A 220 7.30 16.24 -16.64
C GLY A 220 6.68 17.27 -15.70
N PRO A 221 7.00 18.56 -15.88
CA PRO A 221 6.44 19.64 -15.08
C PRO A 221 4.93 19.76 -15.25
N ALA A 222 4.25 20.48 -14.35
CA ALA A 222 2.84 20.82 -14.55
C ALA A 222 2.68 21.65 -15.84
N SER A 223 1.74 21.26 -16.70
CA SER A 223 1.36 21.98 -17.92
C SER A 223 -0.10 21.69 -18.23
N GLU A 224 -0.72 22.44 -19.15
CA GLU A 224 -2.09 22.16 -19.63
C GLU A 224 -3.18 22.23 -18.53
N GLY A 225 -2.90 22.90 -17.42
CA GLY A 225 -3.76 22.90 -16.23
C GLY A 225 -3.71 21.61 -15.40
N LEU A 226 -2.76 20.72 -15.68
CA LEU A 226 -2.59 19.42 -15.04
C LEU A 226 -1.34 19.39 -14.15
N GLN A 227 -1.51 18.87 -12.93
CA GLN A 227 -0.40 18.56 -12.03
C GLN A 227 0.06 17.11 -12.27
N ARG A 228 1.37 16.87 -12.22
CA ARG A 228 1.98 15.56 -12.46
C ARG A 228 2.79 15.07 -11.26
N ASP A 229 2.40 15.51 -10.07
CA ASP A 229 3.02 15.11 -8.80
C ASP A 229 2.42 13.78 -8.33
N TRP A 230 2.72 12.73 -9.10
CA TRP A 230 2.19 11.40 -8.85
C TRP A 230 2.64 10.90 -7.48
N PRO A 231 1.73 10.39 -6.64
CA PRO A 231 2.09 9.92 -5.32
C PRO A 231 3.04 8.72 -5.45
N ALA A 232 4.23 8.83 -4.86
CA ALA A 232 5.11 7.69 -4.72
C ALA A 232 4.38 6.60 -3.90
N PRO A 233 4.56 5.30 -4.21
CA PRO A 233 4.05 4.23 -3.36
C PRO A 233 4.58 4.41 -1.94
N ALA A 234 3.73 4.83 -1.01
CA ALA A 234 4.11 4.98 0.39
C ALA A 234 4.24 3.59 1.01
N LEU A 235 5.42 2.97 0.88
CA LEU A 235 5.66 1.63 1.43
C LEU A 235 5.65 1.60 2.97
N GLY A 236 5.70 2.76 3.63
CA GLY A 236 5.54 2.89 5.08
C GLY A 236 6.65 2.19 5.86
N LEU A 237 7.89 2.30 5.38
CA LEU A 237 9.09 1.67 5.96
C LEU A 237 9.33 2.15 7.40
N GLU A 238 9.12 3.44 7.63
CA GLU A 238 9.30 4.11 8.92
C GLU A 238 8.47 3.47 10.04
N ARG A 239 7.26 2.99 9.72
CA ARG A 239 6.40 2.30 10.69
C ARG A 239 7.01 0.99 11.16
N HIS A 240 7.63 0.23 10.27
CA HIS A 240 8.27 -1.05 10.59
C HIS A 240 9.50 -0.86 11.48
N TYR A 241 10.32 0.16 11.22
CA TYR A 241 11.43 0.52 12.11
C TYR A 241 10.95 0.96 13.50
N GLY A 242 9.87 1.76 13.57
CA GLY A 242 9.27 2.15 14.84
C GLY A 242 8.80 0.96 15.68
N TYR A 243 8.10 0.00 15.06
CA TYR A 243 7.69 -1.23 15.74
C TYR A 243 8.88 -2.10 16.15
N ALA A 244 9.91 -2.22 15.29
CA ALA A 244 11.11 -2.96 15.63
C ALA A 244 11.79 -2.37 16.89
N PHE A 245 11.90 -1.04 16.97
CA PHE A 245 12.43 -0.35 18.15
C PHE A 245 11.61 -0.66 19.41
N GLN A 246 10.28 -0.65 19.33
CA GLN A 246 9.40 -1.01 20.45
C GLN A 246 9.64 -2.46 20.93
N TRP A 247 9.74 -3.42 20.00
CA TRP A 247 9.97 -4.82 20.34
C TRP A 247 11.33 -5.06 20.99
N PHE A 248 12.39 -4.42 20.48
CA PHE A 248 13.71 -4.50 21.09
C PHE A 248 13.78 -3.76 22.43
N GLY A 249 13.09 -2.64 22.57
CA GLY A 249 12.93 -1.93 23.85
C GLY A 249 12.25 -2.79 24.92
N LEU A 250 11.16 -3.48 24.56
CA LEU A 250 10.49 -4.44 25.46
C LEU A 250 11.40 -5.62 25.82
N SER A 251 12.15 -6.14 24.84
CA SER A 251 13.15 -7.19 25.06
C SER A 251 14.20 -6.76 26.10
N ALA A 252 14.75 -5.55 25.95
CA ALA A 252 15.71 -4.98 26.89
C ALA A 252 15.09 -4.78 28.28
N LEU A 253 13.85 -4.28 28.35
CA LEU A 253 13.13 -4.11 29.61
C LEU A 253 12.93 -5.44 30.35
N VAL A 254 12.54 -6.51 29.64
CA VAL A 254 12.39 -7.85 30.23
C VAL A 254 13.69 -8.34 30.85
N VAL A 255 14.82 -8.15 30.15
CA VAL A 255 16.15 -8.52 30.67
C VAL A 255 16.49 -7.71 31.92
N ILE A 256 16.30 -6.40 31.89
CA ILE A 256 16.58 -5.51 33.03
C ILE A 256 15.75 -5.91 34.24
N LEU A 257 14.43 -6.10 34.08
CA LEU A 257 13.54 -6.49 35.17
C LEU A 257 13.88 -7.89 35.70
N TYR A 258 14.19 -8.83 34.82
CA TYR A 258 14.61 -10.18 35.20
C TYR A 258 15.87 -10.14 36.08
N VAL A 259 16.93 -9.45 35.63
CA VAL A 259 18.17 -9.30 36.39
C VAL A 259 17.94 -8.59 37.73
N TRP A 260 17.14 -7.52 37.72
CA TRP A 260 16.84 -6.74 38.91
C TRP A 260 16.11 -7.55 39.98
N PHE A 261 15.06 -8.27 39.61
CA PHE A 261 14.23 -9.00 40.57
C PHE A 261 14.80 -10.35 40.98
N GLN A 262 15.52 -11.05 40.09
CA GLN A 262 16.08 -12.37 40.40
C GLN A 262 17.45 -12.34 41.06
N PHE A 263 18.27 -11.31 40.80
CA PHE A 263 19.64 -11.27 41.32
C PHE A 263 19.88 -10.07 42.24
N ILE A 264 19.53 -8.85 41.81
CA ILE A 264 19.88 -7.64 42.56
C ILE A 264 19.02 -7.51 43.82
N THR A 265 17.70 -7.66 43.70
CA THR A 265 16.77 -7.50 44.83
C THR A 265 17.02 -8.52 45.96
N PRO A 266 17.19 -9.83 45.68
CA PRO A 266 17.50 -10.82 46.71
C PRO A 266 18.84 -10.55 47.39
N PHE A 267 19.86 -10.18 46.61
CA PHE A 267 21.19 -9.84 47.13
C PHE A 267 21.20 -8.59 48.02
N ARG A 268 20.43 -7.55 47.64
CA ARG A 268 20.27 -6.35 48.48
C ARG A 268 19.52 -6.67 49.78
N ARG A 269 18.52 -7.56 49.73
CA ARG A 269 17.77 -8.01 50.92
C ARG A 269 18.64 -8.84 51.85
N SER A 270 19.46 -9.76 51.34
CA SER A 270 20.37 -10.56 52.17
C SER A 270 21.44 -9.71 52.84
N ARG A 271 22.05 -8.76 52.11
CA ARG A 271 23.02 -7.80 52.68
C ARG A 271 22.43 -6.92 53.78
N ARG A 272 21.17 -6.49 53.66
CA ARG A 272 20.49 -5.70 54.71
C ARG A 272 20.30 -6.52 55.98
N ARG A 273 19.76 -7.74 55.86
CA ARG A 273 19.59 -8.66 57.01
C ARG A 273 20.90 -8.94 57.74
N ALA A 274 21.97 -9.24 57.00
CA ALA A 274 23.29 -9.49 57.59
C ALA A 274 23.89 -8.24 58.28
N ARG A 275 23.46 -7.03 57.93
CA ARG A 275 23.88 -5.79 58.59
C ARG A 275 23.07 -5.54 59.86
N ASP A 276 21.78 -5.84 59.84
CA ASP A 276 20.90 -5.71 61.00
C ASP A 276 21.25 -6.74 62.09
N GLU A 277 21.58 -7.98 61.70
CA GLU A 277 22.05 -9.05 62.60
C GLU A 277 23.40 -8.72 63.28
N ARG A 278 24.27 -7.93 62.65
CA ARG A 278 25.55 -7.49 63.25
C ARG A 278 25.42 -6.28 64.19
N ARG A 279 24.24 -5.67 64.26
CA ARG A 279 23.96 -4.49 65.09
C ARG A 279 23.20 -4.82 66.38
N LEU A 280 22.75 -6.07 66.52
CA LEU A 280 22.15 -6.64 67.73
C LEU A 280 23.23 -7.37 68.53
#